data_AF-A0A0F5VU53-F1
#
_entry.id   AF-A0A0F5VU53-F1
#
_cell.length_a   1.000
_cell.length_b   1.000
_cell.length_c   1.000
_cell.angle_alpha   90.00
_cell.angle_beta   90.00
_cell.angle_gamma   90.00
#
_symmetry.space_group_name_H-M   'P 1'
#
loop_
_entity.id
_entity.type
_entity.pdbx_description
1 polymer ?
#
loop_
_entity_poly.entity_id
_entity_poly.type
_entity_poly.pdbx_seq_one_letter_code
_entity_poly.pdbx_strand_id
1 'polypeptide(L)'
;MKQKSGWLTPPEQRAWRAFIGVHQKLPGRLARALQGCGNLSVADYVVLVALTDAPDGLRHFQDLANTVEWERSRMSHHLRRMAKRGLVTQEYCPKDGRGVHVVVTPDGRAVIETAAPHHVATVRRLVIDPLSPEELDTLTVLCERILGRLEMDPP
;
A
#
# COMPACT_ATOMS: atom_id res chain seq x y z
N MET A 1 30.05 -9.80 -33.77
CA MET A 1 29.11 -8.77 -33.24
C MET A 1 27.68 -9.19 -33.54
N LYS A 2 26.90 -9.63 -32.55
CA LYS A 2 25.46 -9.83 -32.71
C LYS A 2 24.75 -8.67 -32.01
N GLN A 3 23.99 -7.88 -32.78
CA GLN A 3 23.12 -6.82 -32.28
C GLN A 3 22.23 -7.39 -31.17
N LYS A 4 22.38 -6.88 -29.95
CA LYS A 4 21.40 -7.07 -28.88
C LYS A 4 20.19 -6.22 -29.26
N SER A 5 19.24 -6.83 -29.95
CA SER A 5 17.90 -6.27 -30.08
C SER A 5 17.41 -5.87 -28.68
N GLY A 6 16.88 -4.66 -28.49
CA GLY A 6 16.38 -4.16 -27.19
C GLY A 6 15.15 -4.89 -26.64
N TRP A 7 14.97 -6.16 -27.00
CA TRP A 7 13.86 -7.03 -26.62
C TRP A 7 14.30 -8.02 -25.56
N LEU A 8 13.38 -8.39 -24.69
CA LEU A 8 13.58 -9.39 -23.65
C LEU A 8 13.81 -10.78 -24.28
N THR A 9 14.81 -11.48 -23.76
CA THR A 9 15.01 -12.92 -24.01
C THR A 9 13.82 -13.73 -23.47
N PRO A 10 13.62 -14.98 -23.94
CA PRO A 10 12.49 -15.79 -23.46
C PRO A 10 12.44 -15.98 -21.92
N PRO A 11 13.55 -16.21 -21.20
CA PRO A 11 13.53 -16.26 -19.73
C PRO A 11 13.15 -14.93 -19.09
N GLU A 12 13.69 -13.81 -19.59
CA GLU A 12 13.35 -12.45 -19.11
C GLU A 12 11.88 -12.13 -19.34
N GLN A 13 11.32 -12.52 -20.49
CA GLN A 13 9.90 -12.34 -20.81
C GLN A 13 9.00 -13.18 -19.89
N ARG A 14 9.39 -14.41 -19.55
CA ARG A 14 8.67 -15.26 -18.60
C ARG A 14 8.64 -14.61 -17.22
N ALA A 15 9.79 -14.15 -16.72
CA ALA A 15 9.89 -13.46 -15.43
C ALA A 15 9.02 -12.18 -15.41
N TRP A 16 9.13 -11.34 -16.44
CA TRP A 16 8.35 -10.10 -16.55
C TRP A 16 6.84 -10.35 -16.57
N ARG A 17 6.38 -11.32 -17.37
CA ARG A 17 4.95 -11.67 -17.43
C ARG A 17 4.42 -12.24 -16.12
N ALA A 18 5.22 -13.03 -15.40
CA ALA A 18 4.84 -13.55 -14.08
C ALA A 18 4.67 -12.41 -13.07
N PHE A 19 5.66 -11.50 -13.00
CA PHE A 19 5.62 -10.32 -12.13
C PHE A 19 4.39 -9.44 -12.40
N ILE A 20 4.17 -9.07 -13.67
CA ILE A 20 2.99 -8.29 -14.08
C ILE A 20 1.68 -9.03 -13.79
N GLY A 21 1.66 -10.35 -13.98
CA GLY A 21 0.50 -11.17 -13.66
C GLY A 21 0.10 -11.10 -12.18
N VAL A 22 1.07 -11.09 -11.26
CA VAL A 22 0.83 -10.88 -9.83
C VAL A 22 0.31 -9.46 -9.58
N HIS A 23 1.00 -8.44 -10.10
CA HIS A 23 0.65 -7.03 -9.89
C HIS A 23 -0.77 -6.69 -10.39
N GLN A 24 -1.24 -7.32 -11.47
CA GLN A 24 -2.59 -7.08 -11.98
C GLN A 24 -3.69 -7.82 -11.21
N LYS A 25 -3.41 -9.04 -10.71
CA LYS A 25 -4.45 -9.91 -10.12
C LYS A 25 -4.57 -9.76 -8.61
N LEU A 26 -3.45 -9.60 -7.91
CA LEU A 26 -3.40 -9.62 -6.45
C LEU A 26 -4.19 -8.44 -5.84
N PRO A 27 -4.06 -7.18 -6.30
CA PRO A 27 -4.81 -6.06 -5.72
C PRO A 27 -6.32 -6.27 -5.75
N GLY A 28 -6.87 -6.80 -6.85
CA GLY A 28 -8.30 -7.10 -6.96
C GLY A 28 -8.76 -8.26 -6.06
N ARG A 29 -7.87 -9.21 -5.72
CA ARG A 29 -8.16 -10.28 -4.75
C ARG A 29 -8.15 -9.75 -3.32
N LEU A 30 -7.18 -8.91 -2.97
CA LEU A 30 -7.11 -8.23 -1.67
C LEU A 30 -8.29 -7.27 -1.48
N ALA A 31 -8.68 -6.52 -2.52
CA ALA A 31 -9.85 -5.65 -2.49
C ALA A 31 -11.14 -6.41 -2.13
N ARG A 32 -11.37 -7.56 -2.76
CA ARG A 32 -12.55 -8.38 -2.48
C ARG A 32 -12.58 -8.91 -1.05
N ALA A 33 -11.42 -9.20 -0.45
CA ALA A 33 -11.36 -9.61 0.95
C ALA A 33 -11.81 -8.49 1.91
N LEU A 34 -11.63 -7.23 1.52
CA LEU A 34 -12.04 -6.06 2.31
C LEU A 34 -13.51 -5.67 2.12
N GLN A 35 -14.17 -6.11 1.05
CA GLN A 35 -15.56 -5.74 0.75
C GLN A 35 -16.57 -6.15 1.83
N GLY A 36 -16.28 -7.23 2.57
CA GLY A 36 -17.11 -7.66 3.71
C GLY A 36 -16.88 -6.86 5.00
N CYS A 37 -15.86 -6.02 5.05
CA CYS A 37 -15.41 -5.30 6.25
C CYS A 37 -15.77 -3.81 6.18
N GLY A 38 -17.07 -3.49 6.18
CA GLY A 38 -17.53 -2.11 6.42
C GLY A 38 -17.30 -1.11 5.28
N ASN A 39 -17.56 -1.48 4.02
CA ASN A 39 -17.40 -0.61 2.84
C ASN A 39 -15.99 0.03 2.72
N LEU A 40 -14.98 -0.68 3.22
CA LEU A 40 -13.59 -0.25 3.19
C LEU A 40 -12.99 -0.54 1.81
N SER A 41 -12.55 0.49 1.11
CA SER A 41 -11.78 0.32 -0.12
C SER A 41 -10.32 -0.02 0.20
N VAL A 42 -9.57 -0.59 -0.77
CA VAL A 42 -8.12 -0.81 -0.60
C VAL A 42 -7.38 0.49 -0.30
N ALA A 43 -7.81 1.58 -0.93
CA ALA A 43 -7.23 2.91 -0.72
C ALA A 43 -7.43 3.37 0.73
N ASP A 44 -8.64 3.16 1.29
CA ASP A 44 -8.91 3.47 2.69
C ASP A 44 -8.06 2.61 3.63
N TYR A 45 -7.97 1.30 3.33
CA TYR A 45 -7.18 0.35 4.10
C TYR A 45 -5.70 0.74 4.15
N VAL A 46 -5.10 1.07 3.01
CA VAL A 46 -3.68 1.49 2.94
C VAL A 46 -3.42 2.75 3.78
N VAL A 47 -4.34 3.72 3.75
CA VAL A 47 -4.22 4.93 4.60
C VAL A 47 -4.36 4.58 6.07
N LEU A 48 -5.33 3.74 6.45
CA LEU A 48 -5.53 3.34 7.85
C LEU A 48 -4.33 2.55 8.38
N VAL A 49 -3.78 1.60 7.61
CA VAL A 49 -2.55 0.87 7.97
C VAL A 49 -1.40 1.84 8.20
N ALA A 50 -1.14 2.75 7.26
CA ALA A 50 -0.07 3.72 7.40
C ALA A 50 -0.23 4.55 8.70
N LEU A 51 -1.46 4.97 9.02
CA LEU A 51 -1.74 5.70 10.26
C LEU A 51 -1.56 4.83 11.51
N THR A 52 -2.08 3.60 11.54
CA THR A 52 -2.00 2.72 12.72
C THR A 52 -0.62 2.13 12.96
N ASP A 53 0.24 2.09 11.94
CA ASP A 53 1.66 1.72 12.10
C ASP A 53 2.46 2.83 12.80
N ALA A 54 1.95 4.06 12.85
CA ALA A 54 2.52 5.11 13.68
C ALA A 54 2.04 4.93 15.14
N PRO A 55 2.93 5.04 16.15
CA PRO A 55 2.59 4.81 17.57
C PRO A 55 1.35 5.60 18.03
N ASP A 56 1.22 6.84 17.56
CA ASP A 56 0.16 7.75 17.97
C ASP A 56 -1.09 7.70 17.05
N GLY A 57 -1.09 6.86 16.01
CA GLY A 57 -2.19 6.81 15.04
C GLY A 57 -2.30 8.06 14.15
N LEU A 58 -1.24 8.85 14.07
CA LEU A 58 -1.22 10.09 13.31
C LEU A 58 0.04 10.20 12.47
N ARG A 59 -0.08 10.88 11.32
CA ARG A 59 1.06 11.24 10.47
C ARG A 59 0.89 12.65 9.91
N HIS A 60 2.01 13.31 9.66
CA HIS A 60 1.98 14.54 8.88
C HIS A 60 1.50 14.24 7.45
N PHE A 61 0.68 15.11 6.87
CA PHE A 61 0.06 14.91 5.55
C PHE A 61 1.09 14.58 4.46
N GLN A 62 2.23 15.28 4.49
CA GLN A 62 3.32 15.08 3.52
C GLN A 62 3.88 13.66 3.61
N ASP A 63 4.11 13.18 4.84
CA ASP A 63 4.71 11.88 5.09
C ASP A 63 3.73 10.77 4.76
N LEU A 64 2.45 10.96 5.08
CA LEU A 64 1.40 10.03 4.70
C LEU A 64 1.28 9.91 3.18
N ALA A 65 1.31 11.03 2.44
CA ALA A 65 1.27 11.03 0.98
C ALA A 65 2.47 10.30 0.36
N ASN A 66 3.67 10.52 0.90
CA ASN A 66 4.87 9.83 0.49
C ASN A 66 4.81 8.33 0.80
N THR A 67 4.33 7.95 1.99
CA THR A 67 4.23 6.55 2.44
C THR A 67 3.34 5.70 1.53
N VAL A 68 2.27 6.30 1.01
CA VAL A 68 1.34 5.59 0.09
C VAL A 68 1.62 5.86 -1.38
N GLU A 69 2.69 6.62 -1.68
CA GLU A 69 3.11 7.04 -3.03
C GLU A 69 1.99 7.74 -3.82
N TRP A 70 1.24 8.63 -3.16
CA TRP A 70 0.16 9.37 -3.81
C TRP A 70 0.49 10.85 -3.97
N GLU A 71 0.14 11.36 -5.15
CA GLU A 71 0.08 12.79 -5.42
C GLU A 71 -0.75 13.55 -4.38
N ARG A 72 -0.29 14.76 -4.02
CA ARG A 72 -0.93 15.59 -2.98
C ARG A 72 -2.42 15.83 -3.24
N SER A 73 -2.78 16.10 -4.50
CA SER A 73 -4.18 16.32 -4.91
C SER A 73 -5.02 15.07 -4.66
N ARG A 74 -4.53 13.89 -5.09
CA ARG A 74 -5.20 12.61 -4.86
C ARG A 74 -5.40 12.34 -3.37
N MET A 75 -4.36 12.54 -2.56
CA MET A 75 -4.41 12.35 -1.11
C MET A 75 -5.45 13.26 -0.46
N SER A 76 -5.42 14.56 -0.76
CA SER A 76 -6.38 15.54 -0.22
C SER A 76 -7.84 15.15 -0.52
N HIS A 77 -8.14 14.82 -1.77
CA HIS A 77 -9.47 14.36 -2.17
C HIS A 77 -9.89 13.06 -1.46
N HIS A 78 -8.94 12.14 -1.26
CA HIS A 78 -9.20 10.87 -0.58
C HIS A 78 -9.49 11.07 0.91
N LEU A 79 -8.65 11.82 1.62
CA LEU A 79 -8.81 12.12 3.04
C LEU A 79 -10.12 12.86 3.32
N ARG A 80 -10.53 13.81 2.48
CA ARG A 80 -11.84 14.48 2.63
C ARG A 80 -13.01 13.47 2.60
N ARG A 81 -12.93 12.42 1.77
CA ARG A 81 -13.97 11.36 1.73
C ARG A 81 -13.91 10.43 2.93
N MET A 82 -12.71 10.11 3.43
CA MET A 82 -12.54 9.33 4.66
C MET A 82 -13.04 10.10 5.88
N ALA A 83 -12.73 11.40 5.98
CA ALA A 83 -13.21 12.28 7.04
C ALA A 83 -14.73 12.44 7.02
N LYS A 84 -15.35 12.57 5.84
CA LYS A 84 -16.82 12.57 5.70
C LYS A 84 -17.47 11.28 6.23
N ARG A 85 -16.76 10.15 6.18
CA ARG A 85 -17.20 8.86 6.74
C ARG A 85 -16.77 8.66 8.20
N GLY A 86 -16.09 9.64 8.82
CA GLY A 86 -15.65 9.56 10.21
C GLY A 86 -14.44 8.66 10.45
N LEU A 87 -13.70 8.21 9.42
CA LEU A 87 -12.57 7.28 9.58
C LEU A 87 -11.26 7.97 9.99
N VAL A 88 -11.11 9.24 9.63
CA VAL A 88 -9.93 10.07 9.93
C VAL A 88 -10.37 11.48 10.23
N THR A 89 -9.53 12.24 10.93
CA THR A 89 -9.66 13.68 11.10
C THR A 89 -8.36 14.38 10.67
N GLN A 90 -8.47 15.67 10.34
CA GLN A 90 -7.33 16.51 10.02
C GLN A 90 -7.17 17.58 11.10
N GLU A 91 -5.99 17.64 11.71
CA GLU A 91 -5.67 18.56 12.80
C GLU A 91 -4.50 19.47 12.40
N TYR A 92 -4.53 20.73 12.84
CA TYR A 92 -3.43 21.66 12.60
C TYR A 92 -2.27 21.35 13.56
N CYS A 93 -1.05 21.23 13.02
CA CYS A 93 0.14 21.09 13.84
C CYS A 93 0.44 22.39 14.60
N PRO A 94 0.41 22.41 15.95
CA PRO A 94 0.69 23.62 16.73
C PRO A 94 2.16 24.05 16.64
N LYS A 95 3.08 23.11 16.40
CA LYS A 95 4.53 23.35 16.38
C LYS A 95 5.02 23.99 15.08
N ASP A 96 4.35 23.70 13.97
CA ASP A 96 4.85 24.05 12.64
C ASP A 96 3.96 25.07 11.92
N GLY A 97 2.78 25.39 12.48
CA GLY A 97 1.85 26.44 12.05
C GLY A 97 1.27 26.32 10.63
N ARG A 98 1.81 25.43 9.80
CA ARG A 98 1.47 25.22 8.39
C ARG A 98 1.26 23.75 8.03
N GLY A 99 1.58 22.83 8.93
CA GLY A 99 1.44 21.38 8.72
C GLY A 99 0.05 20.87 9.11
N VAL A 100 -0.48 19.93 8.34
CA VAL A 100 -1.73 19.21 8.65
C VAL A 100 -1.36 17.80 9.11
N HIS A 101 -1.78 17.43 10.30
CA HIS A 101 -1.76 16.04 10.75
C HIS A 101 -3.04 15.34 10.32
N VAL A 102 -2.90 14.10 9.92
CA VAL A 102 -4.01 13.18 9.69
C VAL A 102 -4.00 12.20 10.84
N VAL A 103 -5.14 12.08 11.53
CA VAL A 103 -5.29 11.24 12.73
C VAL A 103 -6.38 10.22 12.46
N VAL A 104 -6.12 8.96 12.79
CA VAL A 104 -7.16 7.91 12.75
C VAL A 104 -8.16 8.12 13.89
N THR A 105 -9.45 8.05 13.59
CA THR A 105 -10.51 8.16 14.62
C THR A 105 -10.73 6.80 15.31
N PRO A 106 -11.48 6.76 16.44
CA PRO A 106 -11.92 5.50 17.03
C PRO A 106 -12.68 4.60 16.04
N ASP A 107 -13.57 5.18 15.22
CA ASP A 107 -14.31 4.44 14.18
C ASP A 107 -13.36 3.90 13.11
N GLY A 108 -12.38 4.70 12.69
CA GLY A 108 -11.32 4.27 11.77
C GLY A 108 -10.52 3.09 12.32
N ARG A 109 -10.16 3.13 13.61
CA ARG A 109 -9.48 2.02 14.31
C ARG A 109 -10.33 0.76 14.36
N ALA A 110 -11.60 0.86 14.74
CA ALA A 110 -12.51 -0.28 14.78
C ALA A 110 -12.67 -0.95 13.41
N VAL A 111 -12.73 -0.14 12.34
CA VAL A 111 -12.83 -0.64 10.96
C VAL A 111 -11.57 -1.40 10.56
N ILE A 112 -10.36 -0.87 10.82
CA ILE A 112 -9.12 -1.57 10.47
C ILE A 112 -8.90 -2.81 11.33
N GLU A 113 -9.24 -2.79 12.61
CA GLU A 113 -9.16 -3.96 13.51
C GLU A 113 -10.07 -5.11 13.03
N THR A 114 -11.22 -4.78 12.45
CA THR A 114 -12.13 -5.77 11.83
C THR A 114 -11.59 -6.27 10.48
N ALA A 115 -11.00 -5.38 9.68
CA ALA A 115 -10.55 -5.68 8.32
C ALA A 115 -9.19 -6.39 8.27
N ALA A 116 -8.26 -6.06 9.17
CA ALA A 116 -6.89 -6.54 9.14
C ALA A 116 -6.79 -8.07 9.22
N PRO A 117 -7.53 -8.80 10.08
CA PRO A 117 -7.49 -10.26 10.09
C PRO A 117 -7.90 -10.89 8.75
N HIS A 118 -8.91 -10.34 8.07
CA HIS A 118 -9.36 -10.81 6.75
C HIS A 118 -8.33 -10.54 5.66
N HIS A 119 -7.71 -9.36 5.71
CA HIS A 119 -6.61 -8.99 4.82
C HIS A 119 -5.42 -9.94 5.01
N VAL A 120 -4.94 -10.10 6.25
CA VAL A 120 -3.82 -10.98 6.60
C VAL A 120 -4.10 -12.42 6.18
N ALA A 121 -5.27 -12.96 6.49
CA ALA A 121 -5.64 -14.32 6.06
C ALA A 121 -5.59 -14.48 4.53
N THR A 122 -5.97 -13.44 3.78
CA THR A 122 -5.91 -13.46 2.31
C THR A 122 -4.47 -13.35 1.79
N VAL A 123 -3.65 -12.47 2.38
CA VAL A 123 -2.21 -12.35 2.06
C VAL A 123 -1.49 -13.67 2.34
N ARG A 124 -1.76 -14.27 3.50
CA ARG A 124 -1.22 -15.58 3.87
C ARG A 124 -1.56 -16.64 2.84
N ARG A 125 -2.84 -16.84 2.57
CA ARG A 125 -3.32 -17.88 1.65
C ARG A 125 -2.82 -17.72 0.21
N LEU A 126 -2.65 -16.48 -0.27
CA LEU A 126 -2.34 -16.20 -1.67
C LEU A 126 -0.85 -15.96 -1.95
N VAL A 127 -0.08 -15.55 -0.94
CA VAL A 127 1.33 -15.15 -1.11
C VAL A 127 2.25 -15.88 -0.14
N ILE A 128 1.94 -15.88 1.17
CA ILE A 128 2.91 -16.35 2.18
C ILE A 128 2.90 -17.88 2.30
N ASP A 129 1.75 -18.49 2.54
CA ASP A 129 1.63 -19.93 2.79
C ASP A 129 2.08 -20.82 1.60
N PRO A 130 1.97 -20.38 0.32
CA PRO A 130 2.51 -21.14 -0.82
C PRO A 130 4.04 -21.12 -0.96
N LEU A 131 4.76 -20.28 -0.20
CA LEU A 131 6.19 -20.08 -0.33
C LEU A 131 6.93 -20.67 0.88
N SER A 132 8.08 -21.30 0.62
CA SER A 132 9.03 -21.67 1.66
C SER A 132 9.70 -20.44 2.29
N PRO A 133 10.29 -20.55 3.50
CA PRO A 133 11.05 -19.46 4.10
C PRO A 133 12.14 -18.90 3.17
N GLU A 134 12.87 -19.77 2.47
CA GLU A 134 13.94 -19.36 1.56
C GLU A 134 13.42 -18.63 0.32
N GLU A 135 12.24 -19.01 -0.17
CA GLU A 135 11.55 -18.30 -1.26
C GLU A 135 11.02 -16.93 -0.81
N LEU A 136 10.56 -16.79 0.44
CA LEU A 136 10.16 -15.51 1.02
C LEU A 136 11.35 -14.55 1.18
N ASP A 137 12.49 -15.04 1.64
CA ASP A 137 13.72 -14.26 1.71
C ASP A 137 14.15 -13.80 0.31
N THR A 138 14.09 -14.71 -0.67
CA THR A 138 14.40 -14.38 -2.07
C THR A 138 13.43 -13.33 -2.62
N LEU A 139 12.12 -13.49 -2.38
CA LEU A 139 11.10 -12.52 -2.80
C LEU A 139 11.38 -11.14 -2.21
N THR A 140 11.70 -11.07 -0.92
CA THR A 140 12.03 -9.83 -0.20
C THR A 140 13.20 -9.12 -0.87
N VAL A 141 14.33 -9.80 -1.05
CA VAL A 141 15.54 -9.23 -1.68
C VAL A 141 15.27 -8.74 -3.11
N LEU A 142 14.48 -9.47 -3.89
CA LEU A 142 14.16 -9.09 -5.27
C LEU A 142 13.24 -7.86 -5.31
N CYS A 143 12.20 -7.83 -4.47
CA CYS A 143 11.27 -6.71 -4.40
C CYS A 143 11.96 -5.42 -3.92
N GLU A 144 12.74 -5.48 -2.84
CA GLU A 144 13.49 -4.32 -2.32
C GLU A 144 14.48 -3.77 -3.36
N ARG A 145 15.15 -4.63 -4.11
CA ARG A 145 16.06 -4.21 -5.19
C ARG A 145 15.32 -3.48 -6.31
N ILE A 146 14.14 -3.93 -6.67
CA ILE A 146 13.31 -3.28 -7.70
C ILE A 146 12.77 -1.96 -7.18
N LEU A 147 12.24 -1.92 -5.95
CA LEU A 147 11.74 -0.71 -5.30
C LEU A 147 12.82 0.37 -5.24
N GLY A 148 14.02 0.02 -4.76
CA GLY A 148 15.14 0.98 -4.73
C GLY A 148 15.56 1.50 -6.11
N ARG A 149 15.30 0.75 -7.20
CA ARG A 149 15.51 1.26 -8.57
C ARG A 149 14.43 2.23 -9.01
N LEU A 150 13.16 1.97 -8.65
CA LEU A 150 12.04 2.86 -8.94
C LEU A 150 12.16 4.19 -8.20
N GLU A 151 12.60 4.16 -6.94
CA GLU A 151 12.82 5.37 -6.14
C GLU A 151 13.94 6.27 -6.68
N MET A 152 14.95 5.67 -7.33
CA MET A 152 16.05 6.40 -7.97
C MET A 152 15.71 6.96 -9.35
N ASP A 153 14.62 6.50 -9.99
CA ASP A 153 14.18 6.91 -11.33
C ASP A 153 12.76 7.50 -11.25
N PRO A 154 12.62 8.70 -10.66
CA PRO A 154 11.31 9.33 -10.48
C PRO A 154 10.65 9.64 -11.84
N PRO A 155 9.31 9.68 -11.89
CA PRO A 155 8.54 9.90 -13.12
C PRO A 155 8.79 11.25 -13.81
#